data_AF-A0A958B2L7-F1
#
_entry.id   AF-A0A958B2L7-F1
#
_cell.length_a   1.000
_cell.length_b   1.000
_cell.length_c   1.000
_cell.angle_alpha   90.00
_cell.angle_beta   90.00
_cell.angle_gamma   90.00
#
_symmetry.space_group_name_H-M   'P 1'
#
loop_
_entity.id
_entity.type
_entity.pdbx_description
1 polymer ?
#
loop_
_entity_poly.entity_id
_entity_poly.type
_entity_poly.pdbx_seq_one_letter_code
_entity_poly.pdbx_strand_id
1 'polypeptide(L)'
;VIIRHPDFQPVVGGEQIWTYYTHMASADGTQSFIAPQFPPGTHELFVPAGTLLGYQGNWSGTAGNPTGIHLHFSVVKSTLSGGYANETDIDNTYDPALFLGVTRNASGVLVCEGS
;
A
#
# COMPACT_ATOMS: atom_id res chain seq x y z
N VAL A 1 2.68 -5.78 -4.06
CA VAL A 1 2.50 -6.61 -2.84
C VAL A 1 1.22 -6.17 -2.18
N ILE A 2 0.38 -7.12 -1.75
CA ILE A 2 -0.90 -6.83 -1.07
C ILE A 2 -0.89 -7.60 0.26
N ILE A 3 -1.17 -6.91 1.37
CA ILE A 3 -1.15 -7.50 2.72
C ILE A 3 -2.53 -7.33 3.37
N ARG A 4 -3.05 -8.43 3.92
CA ARG A 4 -4.29 -8.50 4.70
C ARG A 4 -4.04 -8.08 6.15
N HIS A 5 -4.92 -7.25 6.68
CA HIS A 5 -4.97 -6.90 8.11
C HIS A 5 -6.36 -7.24 8.64
N PRO A 6 -6.53 -8.36 9.37
CA PRO A 6 -7.84 -8.88 9.74
C PRO A 6 -8.58 -8.04 10.78
N ASP A 7 -7.87 -7.44 11.74
CA ASP A 7 -8.45 -6.77 12.91
C ASP A 7 -7.87 -5.37 13.12
N PHE A 8 -7.91 -4.52 12.09
CA PHE A 8 -7.21 -3.23 12.11
C PHE A 8 -8.01 -2.14 12.82
N GLN A 9 -7.60 -1.81 14.06
CA GLN A 9 -8.35 -0.97 15.00
C GLN A 9 -8.62 0.48 14.56
N PRO A 10 -7.72 1.19 13.84
CA PRO A 10 -7.99 2.55 13.35
C PRO A 10 -9.20 2.69 12.41
N VAL A 11 -9.77 1.59 11.92
CA VAL A 11 -11.00 1.62 11.13
C VAL A 11 -12.20 1.31 12.03
N VAL A 12 -13.27 2.10 11.90
CA VAL A 12 -14.48 1.99 12.73
C VAL A 12 -15.01 0.56 12.70
N GLY A 13 -15.04 -0.11 13.85
CA GLY A 13 -15.56 -1.47 13.97
C GLY A 13 -14.53 -2.59 13.85
N GLY A 14 -13.23 -2.28 13.73
CA GLY A 14 -12.18 -3.31 13.68
C GLY A 14 -12.26 -4.15 12.42
N GLU A 15 -12.52 -3.50 11.29
CA GLU A 15 -12.74 -4.16 10.00
C GLU A 15 -11.45 -4.78 9.45
N GLN A 16 -11.63 -5.79 8.60
CA GLN A 16 -10.55 -6.26 7.77
C GLN A 16 -10.24 -5.25 6.66
N ILE A 17 -8.97 -4.90 6.51
CA ILE A 17 -8.47 -4.05 5.44
C ILE A 17 -7.32 -4.70 4.69
N TRP A 18 -6.94 -4.09 3.58
CA TRP A 18 -5.79 -4.50 2.78
C TRP A 18 -4.88 -3.32 2.47
N THR A 19 -3.58 -3.57 2.43
CA THR A 19 -2.58 -2.56 2.05
C THR A 19 -1.90 -2.94 0.75
N TYR A 20 -1.77 -1.98 -0.14
CA TYR A 20 -1.13 -2.10 -1.44
C TYR A 20 0.22 -1.41 -1.43
N TYR A 21 1.21 -2.11 -1.96
CA TYR A 21 2.55 -1.59 -2.24
C TYR A 21 2.83 -1.86 -3.71
N THR A 22 2.79 -0.82 -4.54
CA THR A 22 2.92 -0.92 -6.01
C THR A 22 4.11 -0.11 -6.50
N HIS A 23 4.41 -0.22 -7.79
CA HIS A 23 5.47 0.53 -8.49
C HIS A 23 6.92 0.22 -8.05
N MET A 24 7.12 -0.85 -7.29
CA MET A 24 8.44 -1.39 -6.92
C MET A 24 9.10 -2.14 -8.09
N ALA A 25 9.36 -1.45 -9.20
CA ALA A 25 10.00 -1.99 -10.40
C ALA A 25 10.75 -0.90 -11.18
N SER A 26 11.60 -1.34 -12.12
CA SER A 26 12.28 -0.46 -13.07
C SER A 26 11.30 0.27 -14.00
N ALA A 27 11.78 1.34 -14.63
CA ALA A 27 10.99 2.24 -15.48
C ALA A 27 10.32 1.53 -16.68
N ASP A 28 10.96 0.48 -17.17
CA ASP A 28 10.49 -0.38 -18.26
C ASP A 28 9.70 -1.60 -17.76
N GLY A 29 9.60 -1.78 -16.44
CA GLY A 29 8.92 -2.90 -15.78
C GLY A 29 9.65 -4.24 -15.89
N THR A 30 10.87 -4.28 -16.43
CA THR A 30 11.61 -5.54 -16.67
C THR A 30 12.25 -6.10 -15.41
N GLN A 31 12.57 -5.23 -14.44
CA GLN A 31 13.19 -5.61 -13.18
C GLN A 31 12.25 -5.33 -12.01
N SER A 32 11.90 -6.37 -11.27
CA SER A 32 11.19 -6.23 -9.99
C SER A 32 12.15 -5.80 -8.88
N PHE A 33 11.69 -4.91 -8.02
CA PHE A 33 12.37 -4.51 -6.79
C PHE A 33 11.68 -5.04 -5.53
N ILE A 34 10.73 -5.97 -5.68
CA ILE A 34 10.18 -6.75 -4.55
C ILE A 34 11.29 -7.62 -3.97
N ALA A 35 11.34 -7.73 -2.64
CA ALA A 35 12.37 -8.51 -1.96
C ALA A 35 12.33 -10.00 -2.41
N PRO A 36 13.49 -10.65 -2.66
CA PRO A 36 13.54 -12.02 -3.21
C PRO A 36 12.83 -13.09 -2.36
N GLN A 37 12.63 -12.83 -1.06
CA GLN A 37 11.87 -13.70 -0.16
C GLN A 37 10.36 -13.76 -0.47
N PHE A 38 9.86 -12.89 -1.35
CA PHE A 38 8.49 -12.85 -1.82
C PHE A 38 8.44 -13.02 -3.35
N PRO A 39 8.79 -14.22 -3.87
CA PRO A 39 8.78 -14.47 -5.31
C PRO A 39 7.36 -14.31 -5.91
N PRO A 40 7.25 -14.08 -7.23
CA PRO A 40 5.96 -14.08 -7.90
C PRO A 40 5.16 -15.36 -7.61
N GLY A 41 3.87 -15.20 -7.28
CA GLY A 41 2.99 -16.31 -6.90
C GLY A 41 2.88 -16.59 -5.40
N THR A 42 3.65 -15.90 -4.55
CA THR A 42 3.47 -15.95 -3.09
C THR A 42 2.08 -15.48 -2.68
N HIS A 43 1.40 -16.27 -1.85
CA HIS A 43 0.09 -16.01 -1.28
C HIS A 43 0.04 -16.56 0.16
N GLU A 44 -0.85 -16.01 1.00
CA GLU A 44 -1.08 -16.48 2.38
C GLU A 44 0.20 -16.63 3.24
N LEU A 45 1.22 -15.81 2.97
CA LEU A 45 2.45 -15.77 3.74
C LEU A 45 2.36 -14.70 4.83
N PHE A 46 2.51 -15.13 6.09
CA PHE A 46 2.59 -14.20 7.21
C PHE A 46 3.86 -13.34 7.13
N VAL A 47 3.70 -12.04 7.35
CA VAL A 47 4.80 -11.07 7.39
C VAL A 47 4.68 -10.20 8.65
N PRO A 48 5.68 -10.18 9.54
CA PRO A 48 5.65 -9.30 10.70
C PRO A 48 5.88 -7.83 10.29
N ALA A 49 5.31 -6.90 11.04
CA ALA A 49 5.55 -5.48 10.86
C ALA A 49 7.06 -5.14 10.89
N GLY A 50 7.51 -4.25 10.01
CA GLY A 50 8.92 -3.91 9.83
C GLY A 50 9.68 -4.83 8.86
N THR A 51 9.03 -5.86 8.32
CA THR A 51 9.62 -6.69 7.26
C THR A 51 9.84 -5.89 5.98
N LEU A 52 11.07 -5.95 5.43
CA LEU A 52 11.37 -5.34 4.13
C LEU A 52 10.62 -6.06 3.00
N LEU A 53 9.67 -5.36 2.37
CA LEU A 53 8.90 -5.90 1.24
C LEU A 53 9.58 -5.71 -0.12
N GLY A 54 10.48 -4.73 -0.23
CA GLY A 54 11.13 -4.34 -1.47
C GLY A 54 11.62 -2.90 -1.41
N TYR A 55 11.93 -2.36 -2.57
CA TYR A 55 12.42 -0.99 -2.73
C TYR A 55 11.53 -0.19 -3.70
N GLN A 56 11.44 1.12 -3.49
CA GLN A 56 10.78 2.05 -4.39
C GLN A 56 11.33 1.95 -5.82
N GLY A 57 10.47 2.18 -6.80
CA GLY A 57 10.81 2.12 -8.22
C GLY A 57 10.36 3.36 -8.98
N ASN A 58 10.63 3.37 -10.28
CA ASN A 58 10.25 4.42 -11.22
C ASN A 58 9.22 3.93 -12.26
N TRP A 59 8.66 2.74 -12.05
CA TRP A 59 7.51 2.24 -12.79
C TRP A 59 6.28 3.11 -12.54
N SER A 60 5.56 3.46 -13.60
CA SER A 60 4.36 4.31 -13.52
C SER A 60 3.04 3.55 -13.67
N GLY A 61 3.10 2.22 -13.84
CA GLY A 61 1.97 1.43 -14.32
C GLY A 61 1.92 1.28 -15.84
N THR A 62 2.68 2.07 -16.60
CA THR A 62 2.71 2.04 -18.08
C THR A 62 4.14 2.09 -18.61
N ALA A 63 4.50 1.11 -19.44
CA ALA A 63 5.83 1.05 -20.05
C ALA A 63 6.09 2.27 -20.95
N GLY A 64 7.28 2.85 -20.83
CA GLY A 64 7.72 3.98 -21.64
C GLY A 64 7.32 5.37 -21.12
N ASN A 65 6.55 5.44 -20.01
CA ASN A 65 6.16 6.70 -19.37
C ASN A 65 6.53 6.70 -17.89
N PRO A 66 7.82 6.63 -17.50
CA PRO A 66 8.21 6.50 -16.10
C PRO A 66 7.87 7.76 -15.30
N THR A 67 7.74 7.58 -13.99
CA THR A 67 7.58 8.68 -13.04
C THR A 67 8.83 8.80 -12.16
N GLY A 68 8.86 9.78 -11.27
CA GLY A 68 9.91 9.88 -10.26
C GLY A 68 9.99 8.61 -9.39
N ILE A 69 11.16 8.36 -8.78
CA ILE A 69 11.30 7.20 -7.91
C ILE A 69 10.36 7.38 -6.71
N HIS A 70 9.44 6.43 -6.51
CA HIS A 70 8.44 6.50 -5.47
C HIS A 70 7.93 5.10 -5.09
N LEU A 71 7.19 5.06 -3.99
CA LEU A 71 6.32 3.95 -3.63
C LEU A 71 4.88 4.47 -3.73
N HIS A 72 4.01 3.74 -4.41
CA HIS A 72 2.58 3.98 -4.30
C HIS A 72 2.02 3.05 -3.23
N PHE A 73 1.37 3.66 -2.23
CA PHE A 73 0.82 2.99 -1.06
C PHE A 73 -0.65 3.36 -0.90
N SER A 74 -1.50 2.35 -0.78
CA SER A 74 -2.94 2.51 -0.58
C SER A 74 -3.45 1.58 0.50
N VAL A 75 -4.47 2.05 1.23
CA VAL A 75 -5.23 1.23 2.18
C VAL A 75 -6.63 1.07 1.60
N VAL A 76 -7.06 -0.18 1.40
CA VAL A 76 -8.33 -0.48 0.74
C VAL A 76 -9.26 -1.31 1.62
N LYS A 77 -10.55 -1.13 1.36
CA LYS A 77 -11.65 -1.88 1.95
C LYS A 77 -11.59 -3.35 1.54
N SER A 78 -12.14 -4.21 2.39
CA SER A 78 -12.41 -5.59 1.98
C SER A 78 -13.63 -5.67 1.08
N THR A 79 -13.63 -6.61 0.13
CA THR A 79 -14.83 -6.97 -0.63
C THR A 79 -15.80 -7.76 0.25
N LEU A 80 -17.06 -7.91 -0.20
CA LEU A 80 -18.06 -8.75 0.48
C LEU A 80 -17.62 -10.22 0.66
N SER A 81 -16.73 -10.71 -0.20
CA SER A 81 -16.15 -12.06 -0.10
C SER A 81 -14.89 -12.12 0.76
N GLY A 82 -14.52 -11.02 1.42
CA GLY A 82 -13.32 -10.92 2.27
C GLY A 82 -12.02 -10.75 1.49
N GLY A 83 -12.06 -10.45 0.19
CA GLY A 83 -10.88 -10.11 -0.62
C GLY A 83 -10.53 -8.62 -0.55
N TYR A 84 -9.64 -8.15 -1.42
CA TYR A 84 -9.28 -6.74 -1.53
C TYR A 84 -10.09 -6.04 -2.62
N ALA A 85 -10.52 -4.80 -2.36
CA ALA A 85 -11.20 -3.98 -3.34
C ALA A 85 -10.20 -3.35 -4.35
N ASN A 86 -10.71 -2.87 -5.49
CA ASN A 86 -9.89 -2.24 -6.52
C ASN A 86 -9.38 -0.87 -6.04
N GLU A 87 -8.06 -0.71 -5.91
CA GLU A 87 -7.43 0.53 -5.40
C GLU A 87 -7.60 1.73 -6.33
N THR A 88 -7.76 1.50 -7.63
CA THR A 88 -7.92 2.59 -8.62
C THR A 88 -9.24 3.35 -8.49
N ASP A 89 -10.20 2.79 -7.75
CA ASP A 89 -11.46 3.43 -7.41
C ASP A 89 -11.35 4.03 -6.00
N ILE A 90 -11.39 5.36 -5.93
CA ILE A 90 -11.15 6.13 -4.70
C ILE A 90 -12.13 5.76 -3.58
N ASP A 91 -13.35 5.36 -3.93
CA ASP A 91 -14.38 4.99 -2.95
C ASP A 91 -14.06 3.68 -2.24
N ASN A 92 -13.14 2.87 -2.78
CA ASN A 92 -12.64 1.65 -2.16
C ASN A 92 -11.46 1.90 -1.21
N THR A 93 -10.95 3.12 -1.12
CA THR A 93 -9.76 3.46 -0.34
C THR A 93 -10.11 4.21 0.94
N TYR A 94 -9.25 4.06 1.94
CA TYR A 94 -9.24 4.91 3.14
C TYR A 94 -8.12 5.94 3.01
N ASP A 95 -8.25 7.11 3.67
CA ASP A 95 -7.14 8.07 3.79
C ASP A 95 -5.96 7.41 4.52
N PRO A 96 -4.78 7.25 3.87
CA PRO A 96 -3.61 6.61 4.48
C PRO A 96 -3.10 7.33 5.72
N ALA A 97 -3.43 8.62 5.92
CA ALA A 97 -2.97 9.41 7.05
C ALA A 97 -3.31 8.74 8.39
N LEU A 98 -4.53 8.18 8.50
CA LEU A 98 -5.02 7.43 9.66
C LEU A 98 -4.16 6.22 10.04
N PHE A 99 -3.40 5.69 9.08
CA PHE A 99 -2.61 4.46 9.20
C PHE A 99 -1.12 4.75 9.42
N LEU A 100 -0.69 5.97 9.14
CA LEU A 100 0.70 6.40 9.17
C LEU A 100 1.03 7.27 10.41
N GLY A 101 0.07 7.47 11.31
CA GLY A 101 0.24 8.32 12.49
C GLY A 101 0.48 9.79 12.12
N VAL A 102 -0.15 10.24 11.04
CA VAL A 102 -0.08 11.62 10.57
C VAL A 102 -1.48 12.22 10.51
N THR A 103 -1.57 13.52 10.78
CA THR A 103 -2.81 14.30 10.71
C THR A 103 -2.60 15.53 9.83
N ARG A 104 -3.68 16.22 9.45
CA ARG A 104 -3.59 17.46 8.67
C ARG A 104 -3.68 18.67 9.61
N ASN A 105 -2.76 19.62 9.46
CA ASN A 105 -2.88 20.91 10.13
C ASN A 105 -3.93 21.82 9.47
N ALA A 106 -4.15 23.03 10.01
CA ALA A 106 -5.13 24.00 9.48
C ALA A 106 -4.89 24.41 8.02
N SER A 107 -3.67 24.26 7.52
CA SER A 107 -3.29 24.54 6.12
C SER A 107 -3.36 23.29 5.22
N GLY A 108 -3.84 22.15 5.74
CA GLY A 108 -3.98 20.90 5.01
C GLY A 108 -2.69 20.09 4.85
N VAL A 109 -1.59 20.50 5.49
CA VAL A 109 -0.28 19.83 5.44
C VAL A 109 -0.25 18.68 6.44
N LEU A 110 0.27 17.52 6.01
CA LEU A 110 0.47 16.37 6.89
C LEU A 110 1.56 16.66 7.93
N VAL A 111 1.25 16.43 9.19
CA VAL A 111 2.13 16.56 10.35
C VAL A 111 2.04 15.28 11.19
N CYS A 112 3.04 15.00 12.02
CA CYS A 112 2.97 13.88 12.94
C CYS A 112 1.80 14.09 13.93
N GLU A 113 1.04 13.04 14.18
CA GLU A 113 -0.02 13.10 15.19
C GLU A 113 0.62 13.24 16.58
N GLY A 114 0.23 14.28 17.32
CA GLY A 114 0.76 14.55 18.67
C GLY A 114 2.07 15.34 18.74
N SER A 115 2.56 15.90 17.63
CA SER A 115 3.71 16.84 17.60
C SER A 115 3.30 18.30 17.82
#